data_AF-A0ABD6SFC8-F1
#
_entry.id   AF-A0ABD6SFC8-F1
#
_cell.length_a   1.000
_cell.length_b   1.000
_cell.length_c   1.000
_cell.angle_alpha   90.00
_cell.angle_beta   90.00
_cell.angle_gamma   90.00
#
_symmetry.space_group_name_H-M   'P 1'
#
loop_
_entity.id
_entity.type
_entity.pdbx_description
1 polymer ?
#
loop_
_entity_poly.entity_id
_entity_poly.type
_entity_poly.pdbx_seq_one_letter_code
_entity_poly.pdbx_strand_id
1 'polypeptide(L)'
;MKKSWMVRIFILFAVLQLFLIVQGFMVQNWLRVGIGLGNACLMLGLVRYLQRQVLDRLSFGLFMFCILENSAEILYYFLSGTYKEIPWCLAGFVVCVVIIWYAEKEDSLRWE
;
A
#
# COMPACT_ATOMS: atom_id res chain seq x y z
N MET A 1 -18.24 14.65 -6.65
CA MET A 1 -17.25 15.68 -6.21
C MET A 1 -16.56 15.42 -4.86
N LYS A 2 -17.10 14.62 -3.92
CA LYS A 2 -16.47 14.40 -2.59
C LYS A 2 -15.15 13.61 -2.58
N LYS A 3 -14.83 12.83 -3.62
CA LYS A 3 -13.63 11.95 -3.68
C LYS A 3 -12.34 12.65 -4.15
N SER A 4 -12.44 13.85 -4.74
CA SER A 4 -11.29 14.55 -5.34
C SER A 4 -10.21 14.92 -4.31
N TRP A 5 -10.61 15.32 -3.09
CA TRP A 5 -9.65 15.74 -2.07
C TRP A 5 -8.89 14.55 -1.45
N MET A 6 -9.58 13.43 -1.18
CA MET A 6 -8.93 12.20 -0.71
C MET A 6 -7.89 11.68 -1.71
N VAL A 7 -8.23 11.65 -3.00
CA VAL A 7 -7.29 11.24 -4.06
C VAL A 7 -6.04 12.12 -4.06
N ARG A 8 -6.19 13.44 -3.92
CA ARG A 8 -5.04 14.37 -3.85
C ARG A 8 -4.15 14.10 -2.63
N ILE A 9 -4.75 13.80 -1.47
CA ILE A 9 -4.01 13.46 -0.26
C ILE A 9 -3.17 12.19 -0.47
N PHE A 10 -3.76 11.14 -1.04
CA PHE A 10 -3.03 9.91 -1.31
C PHE A 10 -1.93 10.09 -2.36
N ILE A 11 -2.13 10.95 -3.36
CA ILE A 11 -1.06 11.33 -4.31
C ILE A 11 0.10 12.01 -3.57
N LEU A 12 -0.19 12.97 -2.68
CA LEU A 12 0.85 13.63 -1.88
C LEU A 12 1.60 12.62 -1.00
N PHE A 13 0.90 11.68 -0.39
CA PHE A 13 1.55 10.61 0.37
C PHE A 13 2.38 9.68 -0.52
N ALA A 14 1.92 9.33 -1.72
CA ALA A 14 2.72 8.54 -2.66
C ALA A 14 4.02 9.26 -3.05
N VAL A 15 3.96 10.58 -3.28
CA VAL A 15 5.15 11.40 -3.56
C VAL A 15 6.09 11.44 -2.37
N LEU A 16 5.57 11.57 -1.15
CA LEU A 16 6.36 11.49 0.07
C LEU A 16 7.09 10.14 0.19
N GLN A 17 6.41 9.03 -0.13
CA GLN A 17 7.03 7.71 -0.11
C GLN A 17 8.15 7.58 -1.14
N LEU A 18 7.99 8.14 -2.35
CA LEU A 18 9.08 8.18 -3.34
C LEU A 18 10.31 8.93 -2.81
N PHE A 19 10.11 10.05 -2.11
CA PHE A 19 11.21 10.76 -1.48
C PHE A 19 11.91 9.92 -0.40
N LEU A 20 11.14 9.22 0.44
CA LEU A 20 11.67 8.32 1.46
C LEU A 20 12.42 7.12 0.86
N ILE A 21 11.96 6.59 -0.28
CA ILE A 21 12.66 5.54 -1.03
C ILE A 21 14.02 6.06 -1.50
N VAL A 22 14.05 7.22 -2.17
CA VAL A 22 15.31 7.82 -2.66
C VAL A 22 16.27 8.08 -1.50
N GLN A 23 15.76 8.65 -0.39
CA GLN A 23 16.56 8.84 0.81
C GLN A 23 17.11 7.51 1.35
N GLY A 24 16.27 6.47 1.40
CA GLY A 24 16.63 5.11 1.82
C GLY A 24 17.75 4.52 0.96
N PHE A 25 17.67 4.67 -0.36
CA PHE A 25 18.73 4.28 -1.29
C PHE A 25 20.04 5.03 -1.01
N MET A 26 19.98 6.34 -0.79
CA MET A 26 21.18 7.15 -0.51
C MET A 26 21.89 6.72 0.77
N VAL A 27 21.14 6.31 1.81
CA VAL A 27 21.71 5.83 3.08
C VAL A 27 21.87 4.30 3.13
N GLN A 28 21.68 3.61 2.01
CA GLN A 28 21.76 2.14 1.89
C GLN A 28 20.87 1.37 2.90
N ASN A 29 19.76 1.98 3.32
CA ASN A 29 18.82 1.35 4.23
C ASN A 29 17.72 0.65 3.42
N TRP A 30 17.98 -0.60 3.05
CA TRP A 30 17.07 -1.43 2.23
C TRP A 30 15.73 -1.71 2.90
N LEU A 31 15.70 -1.79 4.24
CA LEU A 31 14.43 -1.92 4.98
C LEU A 31 13.55 -0.70 4.73
N ARG A 32 14.11 0.51 4.82
CA ARG A 32 13.40 1.76 4.54
C ARG A 32 12.92 1.86 3.09
N VAL A 33 13.68 1.30 2.16
CA VAL A 33 13.29 1.21 0.74
C VAL A 33 12.09 0.27 0.57
N GLY A 34 12.11 -0.90 1.21
CA GLY A 34 10.98 -1.85 1.23
C GLY A 34 9.70 -1.20 1.75
N ILE A 35 9.78 -0.63 2.96
CA ILE A 35 8.67 0.09 3.61
C ILE A 35 8.12 1.19 2.70
N GLY A 36 9.00 1.96 2.07
CA GLY A 36 8.61 3.03 1.16
C GLY A 36 7.87 2.50 -0.08
N LEU A 37 8.33 1.38 -0.66
CA LEU A 37 7.71 0.76 -1.82
C LEU A 37 6.33 0.17 -1.47
N GLY A 38 6.22 -0.56 -0.36
CA GLY A 38 4.94 -1.10 0.11
C GLY A 38 3.90 -0.01 0.33
N ASN A 39 4.28 1.07 1.01
CA ASN A 39 3.41 2.21 1.23
C ASN A 39 3.07 2.98 -0.06
N ALA A 40 4.02 3.16 -0.98
CA ALA A 40 3.75 3.78 -2.27
C ALA A 40 2.72 2.96 -3.08
N CYS A 41 2.85 1.64 -3.07
CA CYS A 41 1.89 0.73 -3.71
C CYS A 41 0.49 0.86 -3.09
N LEU A 42 0.37 0.90 -1.76
CA LEU A 42 -0.90 1.14 -1.08
C LEU A 42 -1.55 2.46 -1.54
N MET A 43 -0.79 3.57 -1.51
CA MET A 43 -1.32 4.89 -1.86
C MET A 43 -1.74 4.97 -3.33
N LEU A 44 -0.94 4.42 -4.25
CA LEU A 44 -1.26 4.40 -5.68
C LEU A 44 -2.45 3.49 -5.99
N GLY A 45 -2.54 2.33 -5.31
CA GLY A 45 -3.69 1.43 -5.40
C GLY A 45 -4.97 2.12 -4.95
N LEU A 46 -4.94 2.82 -3.82
CA LEU A 46 -6.07 3.61 -3.30
C LEU A 46 -6.47 4.73 -4.28
N VAL A 47 -5.50 5.45 -4.85
CA VAL A 47 -5.76 6.50 -5.85
C VAL A 47 -6.54 5.94 -7.03
N ARG A 48 -6.07 4.84 -7.65
CA ARG A 48 -6.76 4.24 -8.80
C ARG A 48 -8.12 3.70 -8.42
N TYR A 49 -8.22 2.96 -7.32
CA TYR A 49 -9.47 2.38 -6.86
C TYR A 49 -10.53 3.47 -6.57
N LEU A 50 -10.15 4.56 -5.90
CA LEU A 50 -11.06 5.67 -5.61
C LEU A 50 -11.47 6.45 -6.87
N GLN A 51 -10.59 6.56 -7.87
CA GLN A 51 -10.93 7.22 -9.13
C GLN A 51 -11.87 6.39 -9.99
N ARG A 52 -11.61 5.08 -10.11
CA ARG A 52 -12.32 4.21 -11.05
C ARG A 52 -13.52 3.50 -10.44
N GLN A 53 -13.58 3.38 -9.11
CA GLN A 53 -14.59 2.60 -8.38
C GLN A 53 -14.66 1.14 -8.83
N VAL A 54 -13.56 0.64 -9.40
CA VAL A 54 -13.37 -0.73 -9.84
C VAL A 54 -11.95 -1.13 -9.49
N LEU A 55 -11.77 -2.40 -9.15
CA LEU A 55 -10.46 -2.96 -8.92
C LEU A 55 -9.93 -3.55 -10.23
N ASP A 56 -9.04 -2.80 -10.88
CA ASP A 56 -8.38 -3.23 -12.11
C ASP A 56 -7.11 -4.05 -11.83
N ARG A 57 -6.59 -4.76 -12.85
CA ARG A 57 -5.36 -5.58 -12.73
C ARG A 57 -4.21 -4.85 -12.06
N LEU A 58 -4.02 -3.57 -12.40
CA LEU A 58 -2.93 -2.79 -11.82
C LEU A 58 -3.17 -2.49 -10.34
N SER A 59 -4.37 -2.03 -9.96
CA SER A 59 -4.70 -1.75 -8.56
C SER A 59 -4.62 -3.02 -7.71
N PHE A 60 -5.11 -4.14 -8.25
CA PHE A 60 -4.97 -5.46 -7.62
C PHE A 60 -3.50 -5.82 -7.42
N GLY A 61 -2.67 -5.69 -8.45
CA GLY A 61 -1.23 -5.95 -8.37
C GLY A 61 -0.53 -5.09 -7.31
N LEU A 62 -0.89 -3.80 -7.22
CA LEU A 62 -0.36 -2.88 -6.21
C LEU A 62 -0.75 -3.31 -4.79
N PHE A 63 -1.99 -3.71 -4.56
CA PHE A 63 -2.43 -4.21 -3.26
C PHE A 63 -1.79 -5.56 -2.91
N MET A 64 -1.64 -6.47 -3.86
CA MET A 64 -0.96 -7.74 -3.64
C MET A 64 0.52 -7.55 -3.31
N PHE A 65 1.20 -6.62 -3.98
CA PHE A 65 2.57 -6.27 -3.64
C PHE A 65 2.67 -5.69 -2.21
N CYS A 66 1.76 -4.77 -1.86
CA CYS A 66 1.68 -4.22 -0.51
C CYS A 66 1.40 -5.29 0.55
N ILE A 67 0.56 -6.30 0.26
CA ILE A 67 0.30 -7.44 1.14
C ILE A 67 1.58 -8.25 1.39
N LEU A 68 2.33 -8.57 0.34
CA LEU A 68 3.59 -9.32 0.45
C LEU A 68 4.62 -8.56 1.28
N GLU A 69 4.74 -7.26 1.03
CA GLU A 69 5.69 -6.38 1.69
C GLU A 69 5.36 -6.25 3.19
N ASN A 70 4.11 -5.91 3.55
CA ASN A 70 3.67 -5.89 4.95
C ASN A 70 3.86 -7.25 5.65
N SER A 71 3.66 -8.36 4.95
CA SER A 71 3.86 -9.70 5.53
C SER A 71 5.34 -9.96 5.86
N ALA A 72 6.25 -9.52 4.98
CA ALA A 72 7.68 -9.60 5.21
C ALA A 72 8.13 -8.68 6.36
N GLU A 73 7.58 -7.47 6.45
CA GLU A 73 7.83 -6.54 7.56
C GLU A 73 7.34 -7.09 8.90
N ILE A 74 6.13 -7.66 8.96
CA ILE A 74 5.60 -8.28 10.18
C ILE A 74 6.55 -9.38 10.66
N LEU A 75 7.00 -10.25 9.74
CA LEU A 75 7.96 -11.30 10.08
C LEU A 75 9.28 -10.71 10.58
N TYR A 76 9.81 -9.67 9.93
CA TYR A 76 11.03 -8.99 10.35
C TYR A 76 10.90 -8.36 11.73
N TYR A 77 9.80 -7.65 12.01
CA TYR A 77 9.56 -7.01 13.31
C TYR A 77 9.30 -8.01 14.42
N PHE A 78 8.70 -9.16 14.09
CA PHE A 78 8.57 -10.27 15.03
C PHE A 78 9.94 -10.86 15.39
N LEU A 79 10.78 -11.14 14.39
CA LEU A 79 12.12 -11.71 14.59
C LEU A 79 13.10 -10.75 15.28
N SER A 80 12.94 -9.44 15.08
CA SER A 80 13.79 -8.41 15.71
C SER A 80 13.27 -7.93 17.07
N GLY A 81 12.12 -8.43 17.54
CA GLY A 81 11.52 -8.06 18.82
C GLY A 81 10.93 -6.64 18.86
N THR A 82 10.77 -5.97 17.72
CA THR A 82 10.23 -4.61 17.62
C THR A 82 8.72 -4.62 17.37
N TYR A 83 7.96 -5.21 18.29
CA TYR A 83 6.51 -5.43 18.14
C TYR A 83 5.67 -4.16 17.98
N LYS A 84 6.19 -3.00 18.38
CA LYS A 84 5.50 -1.71 18.28
C LYS A 84 5.17 -1.28 16.85
N GLU A 85 5.91 -1.79 15.86
CA GLU A 85 5.70 -1.43 14.44
C GLU A 85 4.70 -2.35 13.74
N ILE A 86 4.50 -3.57 14.26
CA ILE A 86 3.59 -4.59 13.69
C ILE A 86 2.15 -4.09 13.46
N PRO A 87 1.54 -3.29 14.37
CA PRO A 87 0.19 -2.79 14.15
C PRO A 87 0.02 -1.97 12.87
N TRP A 88 1.05 -1.21 12.47
CA TRP A 88 1.01 -0.40 11.24
C TRP A 88 1.01 -1.28 9.99
N CYS A 89 1.86 -2.30 9.97
CA CYS A 89 1.93 -3.26 8.87
C CYS A 89 0.61 -4.06 8.76
N LEU A 90 0.07 -4.49 9.90
CA LEU A 90 -1.23 -5.18 9.95
C LEU A 90 -2.36 -4.29 9.44
N ALA A 91 -2.37 -2.99 9.78
CA ALA A 91 -3.37 -2.07 9.26
C ALA A 91 -3.31 -1.97 7.74
N GLY A 92 -2.11 -1.82 7.16
CA GLY A 92 -1.91 -1.81 5.71
C GLY A 92 -2.38 -3.11 5.05
N PHE A 93 -1.99 -4.25 5.62
CA PHE A 93 -2.43 -5.58 5.17
C PHE A 93 -3.96 -5.71 5.17
N VAL A 94 -4.61 -5.36 6.28
CA VAL A 94 -6.06 -5.48 6.44
C VAL A 94 -6.79 -4.57 5.44
N VAL A 95 -6.31 -3.34 5.24
CA VAL A 95 -6.90 -2.41 4.25
C VAL A 95 -6.86 -3.03 2.85
N CYS A 96 -5.73 -3.57 2.42
CA CYS A 96 -5.60 -4.23 1.11
C CYS A 96 -6.57 -5.41 0.97
N VAL A 97 -6.62 -6.30 1.96
CA VAL A 97 -7.49 -7.48 1.94
C VAL A 97 -8.96 -7.10 1.91
N VAL A 98 -9.38 -6.14 2.75
CA VAL A 98 -10.77 -5.68 2.81
C VAL A 98 -11.19 -5.05 1.48
N ILE A 99 -10.33 -4.26 0.84
CA ILE A 99 -10.64 -3.66 -0.47
C ILE A 99 -10.81 -4.74 -1.54
N ILE A 100 -9.92 -5.72 -1.59
CA ILE A 100 -10.01 -6.83 -2.55
C ILE A 100 -11.30 -7.64 -2.32
N TRP A 101 -11.56 -8.03 -1.07
CA TRP A 101 -12.76 -8.78 -0.71
C TRP A 101 -14.05 -8.00 -1.01
N TYR A 102 -14.07 -6.71 -0.72
CA TYR A 102 -15.21 -5.85 -1.01
C TYR A 102 -15.42 -5.70 -2.52
N ALA A 103 -14.34 -5.54 -3.28
CA ALA A 103 -14.41 -5.42 -4.72
C ALA A 103 -14.94 -6.71 -5.38
N GLU A 104 -14.55 -7.87 -4.86
CA GLU A 104 -15.08 -9.18 -5.25
C GLU A 104 -16.57 -9.29 -4.93
N LYS A 105 -16.98 -8.90 -3.71
CA LYS A 105 -18.38 -8.98 -3.28
C LYS A 105 -19.33 -8.08 -4.08
N GLU A 106 -18.84 -6.93 -4.57
CA GLU A 106 -19.63 -5.99 -5.36
C GLU A 106 -19.54 -6.21 -6.89
N ASP A 107 -18.90 -7.30 -7.35
CA ASP A 107 -18.63 -7.55 -8.78
C ASP A 107 -17.91 -6.36 -9.47
N SER A 108 -17.09 -5.63 -8.71
CA SER A 108 -16.34 -4.46 -9.22
C SER A 108 -14.92 -4.81 -9.68
N LEU A 109 -14.62 -6.10 -9.81
CA LEU A 109 -13.40 -6.63 -10.42
C LEU A 109 -13.43 -6.43 -11.94
N ARG A 110 -12.45 -5.70 -12.49
CA ARG A 110 -12.30 -5.53 -13.94
C ARG A 110 -10.93 -5.95 -14.41
N TRP A 111 -10.87 -7.07 -15.13
CA TRP A 111 -9.62 -7.65 -15.60
C TRP A 111 -9.21 -7.21 -17.01
N GLU A 112 -9.99 -6.34 -17.64
CA GLU A 112 -9.72 -5.78 -18.97
C GLU A 112 -8.51 -4.84 -18.98
#